data_AF-A0A953X3L3-F1
#
_entry.id   AF-A0A953X3L3-F1
#
_cell.length_a   1.000
_cell.length_b   1.000
_cell.length_c   1.000
_cell.angle_alpha   90.00
_cell.angle_beta   90.00
_cell.angle_gamma   90.00
#
_symmetry.space_group_name_H-M   'P 1'
#
loop_
_entity.id
_entity.type
_entity.pdbx_description
1 polymer ?
#
loop_
_entity_poly.entity_id
_entity_poly.type
_entity_poly.pdbx_seq_one_letter_code
_entity_poly.pdbx_strand_id
1 'polypeptide(L)'
;AGQGWRLRITASRRTPDPVRARFRRMADEVGARFWSGTEDGPNPYIAWLVFSDVAIVTEDSANMLSDAAWHGLPVHIAKLEGRSDKFDKLHESLVAHGAARWFGGTLETWTYPPLREADRVADAIVEKLLERFPQPDMSGDDKVAPPDWMS
;
A
#
# COMPACT_ATOMS: atom_id res chain seq x y z
N ALA A 1 15.71 -9.84 15.56
CA ALA A 1 16.86 -10.51 14.92
C ALA A 1 17.07 -11.98 15.35
N GLY A 2 16.11 -12.66 15.99
CA GLY A 2 16.34 -14.02 16.56
C GLY A 2 15.86 -15.20 15.71
N GLN A 3 15.13 -14.98 14.61
CA GLN A 3 14.49 -16.05 13.82
C GLN A 3 14.90 -16.01 12.33
N GLY A 4 16.08 -15.47 12.00
CA GLY A 4 16.57 -15.36 10.62
C GLY A 4 16.04 -14.15 9.82
N TRP A 5 15.08 -13.40 10.36
CA TRP A 5 14.56 -12.17 9.75
C TRP A 5 15.58 -11.03 9.75
N ARG A 6 15.63 -10.30 8.63
CA ARG A 6 16.30 -9.01 8.52
C ARG A 6 15.26 -7.90 8.52
N LEU A 7 15.47 -6.89 9.36
CA LEU A 7 14.51 -5.82 9.55
C LEU A 7 14.87 -4.59 8.71
N ARG A 8 13.83 -3.99 8.13
CA ARG A 8 13.88 -2.69 7.45
C ARG A 8 12.76 -1.85 8.06
N ILE A 9 13.10 -0.68 8.59
CA ILE A 9 12.20 0.17 9.36
C ILE A 9 12.05 1.50 8.65
N THR A 10 10.82 1.86 8.30
CA THR A 10 10.47 3.19 7.79
C THR A 10 9.44 3.84 8.69
N ALA A 11 9.47 5.16 8.75
CA ALA A 11 8.48 5.95 9.48
C ALA A 11 7.64 6.78 8.50
N SER A 12 6.34 6.89 8.74
CA SER A 12 5.51 7.83 7.99
C SER A 12 5.88 9.27 8.37
N ARG A 13 5.59 10.24 7.50
CA ARG A 13 5.78 11.69 7.75
C ARG A 13 5.10 12.21 9.03
N ARG A 14 4.09 11.49 9.53
CA ARG A 14 3.31 11.87 10.73
C ARG A 14 3.91 11.31 12.02
N THR A 15 4.96 10.50 11.93
CA THR A 15 5.59 9.86 13.09
C THR A 15 6.35 10.90 13.92
N PRO A 16 6.08 11.09 15.22
CA PRO A 16 6.76 12.08 16.05
C PRO A 16 8.27 11.87 16.16
N ASP A 17 9.04 12.95 16.25
CA ASP A 17 10.51 12.93 16.33
C ASP A 17 11.06 11.98 17.42
N PRO A 18 10.51 11.96 18.65
CA PRO A 18 11.00 11.05 19.68
C PRO A 18 10.84 9.57 19.31
N VAL A 19 9.76 9.24 18.60
CA VAL A 19 9.48 7.88 18.14
C VAL A 19 10.45 7.49 17.03
N ARG A 20 10.69 8.38 16.06
CA ARG A 20 11.68 8.16 14.99
C ARG A 20 13.08 7.93 15.57
N ALA A 21 13.49 8.75 16.54
CA ALA A 21 14.78 8.61 17.21
C ALA A 21 14.92 7.27 17.96
N ARG A 22 13.84 6.80 18.59
CA ARG A 22 13.82 5.49 19.27
C ARG A 22 13.97 4.33 18.28
N PHE A 23 13.24 4.35 17.17
CA PHE A 23 13.36 3.31 16.14
C PHE A 23 14.70 3.33 15.43
N ARG A 24 15.31 4.51 15.23
CA ARG A 24 16.68 4.63 14.70
C ARG A 24 17.68 3.93 15.61
N ARG A 25 17.68 4.23 16.91
CA ARG A 25 18.56 3.56 17.88
C ARG A 25 18.34 2.05 17.92
N MET A 26 17.08 1.61 17.93
CA MET A 26 16.75 0.18 17.84
C MET A 26 17.34 -0.44 16.56
N ALA A 27 17.23 0.25 15.42
CA ALA A 27 17.75 -0.26 14.16
C ALA A 27 19.26 -0.46 14.22
N ASP A 28 20.00 0.49 14.80
CA ASP A 28 21.44 0.39 15.01
C ASP A 28 21.80 -0.80 15.92
N GLU A 29 21.08 -0.97 17.03
CA GLU A 29 21.29 -2.05 18.01
C GLU A 29 21.11 -3.45 17.40
N VAL A 30 20.11 -3.62 16.52
CA VAL A 30 19.77 -4.93 15.94
C VAL A 30 20.33 -5.14 14.53
N GLY A 31 21.08 -4.17 14.01
CA GLY A 31 21.63 -4.20 12.64
C GLY A 31 20.57 -4.10 11.54
N ALA A 32 19.43 -3.47 11.81
CA ALA A 32 18.39 -3.22 10.82
C ALA A 32 18.77 -2.07 9.88
N ARG A 33 18.02 -1.93 8.78
CA ARG A 33 18.04 -0.70 7.96
C ARG A 33 16.96 0.24 8.44
N PHE A 34 17.25 1.54 8.47
CA PHE A 34 16.33 2.59 8.89
C PHE A 34 16.28 3.71 7.85
N TRP A 35 15.09 4.23 7.56
CA TRP A 35 14.89 5.42 6.74
C TRP A 35 13.68 6.21 7.24
N SER A 36 13.84 7.51 7.51
CA SER A 36 12.74 8.41 7.91
C SER A 36 12.63 9.66 7.06
N GLY A 37 13.60 9.92 6.19
CA GLY A 37 13.61 11.13 5.39
C GLY A 37 14.86 11.23 4.51
N THR A 38 14.99 12.34 3.80
CA THR A 38 16.08 12.58 2.86
C THR A 38 17.46 12.64 3.53
N GLU A 39 17.51 12.89 4.84
CA GLU A 39 18.72 12.80 5.65
C GLU A 39 19.32 11.39 5.69
N ASP A 40 18.51 10.35 5.41
CA ASP A 40 18.93 8.95 5.34
C ASP A 40 19.27 8.49 3.91
N GLY A 41 19.28 9.43 2.98
CA GLY A 41 19.53 9.18 1.56
C GLY A 41 18.26 8.92 0.74
N PRO A 42 18.41 8.33 -0.46
CA PRO A 42 17.31 8.09 -1.38
C PRO A 42 16.22 7.22 -0.76
N ASN A 43 14.95 7.53 -1.05
CA ASN A 43 13.81 6.81 -0.50
C ASN A 43 13.80 5.33 -0.96
N PRO A 44 14.01 4.35 -0.05
CA PRO A 44 14.10 2.95 -0.40
C PRO A 44 12.74 2.23 -0.32
N TYR A 45 11.67 2.94 0.02
CA TYR A 45 10.39 2.36 0.43
C TYR A 45 9.79 1.37 -0.58
N ILE A 46 9.76 1.73 -1.87
CA ILE A 46 9.25 0.83 -2.91
C ILE A 46 10.10 -0.44 -3.02
N ALA A 47 11.43 -0.30 -2.99
CA ALA A 47 12.31 -1.47 -2.99
C ALA A 47 12.06 -2.35 -1.77
N TRP A 48 11.80 -1.75 -0.60
CA TRP A 48 11.47 -2.51 0.59
C TRP A 48 10.14 -3.25 0.48
N LEU A 49 9.11 -2.66 -0.12
CA LEU A 49 7.85 -3.36 -0.37
C LEU A 49 8.03 -4.56 -1.30
N VAL A 50 8.80 -4.40 -2.38
CA VAL A 50 9.00 -5.45 -3.39
C VAL A 50 9.91 -6.59 -2.90
N PHE A 51 10.93 -6.29 -2.10
CA PHE A 51 11.95 -7.26 -1.68
C PHE A 51 11.76 -7.77 -0.24
N SER A 52 10.60 -7.56 0.38
CA SER A 52 10.29 -8.12 1.71
C SER A 52 9.31 -9.28 1.57
N ASP A 53 9.37 -10.23 2.49
CA ASP A 53 8.46 -11.38 2.50
C ASP A 53 7.16 -11.08 3.28
N VAL A 54 7.22 -10.11 4.19
CA VAL A 54 6.11 -9.70 5.07
C VAL A 54 6.32 -8.28 5.59
N ALA A 55 5.24 -7.56 5.86
CA ALA A 55 5.25 -6.25 6.52
C ALA A 55 4.61 -6.31 7.91
N ILE A 56 5.10 -5.47 8.83
CA ILE A 56 4.37 -5.06 10.02
C ILE A 56 4.07 -3.57 9.86
N VAL A 57 2.80 -3.18 9.99
CA VAL A 57 2.37 -1.79 9.80
C VAL A 57 1.45 -1.39 10.95
N THR A 58 1.66 -0.21 11.52
CA THR A 58 0.78 0.30 12.59
C THR A 58 -0.61 0.60 12.05
N GLU A 59 -1.63 0.37 12.87
CA GLU A 59 -3.04 0.47 12.45
C GLU A 59 -3.47 1.85 11.91
N ASP A 60 -2.74 2.91 12.26
CA ASP A 60 -2.98 4.31 11.84
C ASP A 60 -2.26 4.72 10.54
N SER A 61 -1.42 3.83 9.99
CA SER A 61 -0.62 4.04 8.78
C SER A 61 -1.36 3.56 7.52
N ALA A 62 -2.58 4.08 7.30
CA ALA A 62 -3.47 3.70 6.20
C ALA A 62 -2.79 3.61 4.82
N ASN A 63 -1.97 4.60 4.45
CA ASN A 63 -1.26 4.55 3.15
C ASN A 63 -0.29 3.36 3.08
N MET A 64 0.45 3.09 4.16
CA MET A 64 1.41 1.98 4.18
C MET A 64 0.71 0.62 4.17
N LEU A 65 -0.47 0.52 4.81
CA LEU A 65 -1.33 -0.65 4.71
C LEU A 65 -1.76 -0.89 3.25
N SER A 66 -2.24 0.16 2.58
CA SER A 66 -2.67 0.08 1.18
C SER A 66 -1.53 -0.21 0.21
N ASP A 67 -0.36 0.40 0.38
CA ASP A 67 0.80 0.19 -0.49
C ASP A 67 1.30 -1.26 -0.40
N ALA A 68 1.43 -1.80 0.82
CA ALA A 68 1.82 -3.20 1.01
C ALA A 68 0.78 -4.14 0.38
N ALA A 69 -0.52 -3.84 0.60
CA ALA A 69 -1.62 -4.60 0.03
C ALA A 69 -1.58 -4.62 -1.51
N TRP A 70 -1.30 -3.47 -2.13
CA TRP A 70 -1.15 -3.29 -3.58
C TRP A 70 0.01 -4.11 -4.16
N HIS A 71 1.14 -4.15 -3.45
CA HIS A 71 2.32 -4.89 -3.88
C HIS A 71 2.27 -6.40 -3.63
N GLY A 72 1.17 -6.92 -3.06
CA GLY A 72 1.06 -8.36 -2.74
C GLY A 72 1.86 -8.78 -1.51
N LEU A 73 2.29 -7.83 -0.67
CA LEU A 73 3.08 -8.07 0.53
C LEU A 73 2.15 -8.38 1.72
N PRO A 74 2.19 -9.59 2.30
CA PRO A 74 1.43 -9.94 3.49
C PRO A 74 1.63 -8.94 4.63
N VAL A 75 0.54 -8.46 5.23
CA VAL A 75 0.60 -7.41 6.25
C VAL A 75 0.14 -7.91 7.62
N HIS A 76 0.99 -7.77 8.63
CA HIS A 76 0.60 -7.81 10.03
C HIS A 76 0.27 -6.40 10.52
N ILE A 77 -0.95 -6.19 11.00
CA ILE A 77 -1.40 -4.91 11.56
C ILE A 77 -1.00 -4.85 13.03
N ALA A 78 -0.12 -3.93 13.39
CA ALA A 78 0.27 -3.66 14.76
C ALA A 78 -0.71 -2.67 15.41
N LYS A 79 -1.36 -3.12 16.49
CA LYS A 79 -2.30 -2.32 17.26
C LYS A 79 -1.54 -1.33 18.14
N LEU A 80 -2.02 -0.09 18.21
CA LEU A 80 -1.47 0.95 19.08
C LEU A 80 -2.31 1.08 20.35
N GLU A 81 -1.74 1.67 21.39
CA GLU A 81 -2.50 2.01 22.59
C GLU A 81 -3.48 3.15 22.28
N GLY A 82 -4.77 2.91 22.52
CA GLY A 82 -5.86 3.81 22.19
C GLY A 82 -6.93 3.13 21.31
N ARG A 83 -7.96 3.88 20.94
CA ARG A 83 -8.98 3.44 19.99
C ARG A 83 -9.24 4.56 18.99
N SER A 84 -9.14 4.24 17.70
CA SER A 84 -9.51 5.13 16.61
C SER A 84 -10.30 4.35 15.56
N ASP A 85 -11.63 4.43 15.66
CA ASP A 85 -12.56 3.73 14.77
C ASP A 85 -12.49 4.22 13.30
N LYS A 86 -11.66 5.24 13.04
CA LYS A 86 -11.49 5.86 11.73
C LYS A 86 -11.00 4.86 10.67
N PHE A 87 -10.18 3.90 11.06
CA PHE A 87 -9.52 2.97 10.13
C PHE A 87 -10.13 1.56 10.16
N ASP A 88 -11.14 1.31 10.99
CA ASP A 88 -11.74 -0.02 11.17
C ASP A 88 -12.21 -0.62 9.83
N LYS A 89 -12.92 0.17 9.02
CA LYS A 89 -13.38 -0.25 7.70
C LYS A 89 -12.23 -0.65 6.76
N LEU A 90 -11.09 0.05 6.85
CA LEU A 90 -9.91 -0.29 6.07
C LEU A 90 -9.31 -1.62 6.56
N HIS A 91 -9.15 -1.78 7.87
CA HIS A 91 -8.61 -3.02 8.45
C HIS A 91 -9.50 -4.21 8.12
N GLU A 92 -10.81 -4.09 8.31
CA GLU A 92 -11.79 -5.11 7.98
C GLU A 92 -11.73 -5.50 6.50
N SER A 93 -11.65 -4.51 5.60
CA SER A 93 -11.53 -4.76 4.16
C SER A 93 -10.25 -5.52 3.81
N LEU A 94 -9.10 -5.15 4.40
CA LEU A 94 -7.83 -5.82 4.13
C LEU A 94 -7.78 -7.23 4.71
N VAL A 95 -8.38 -7.45 5.88
CA VAL A 95 -8.50 -8.77 6.50
C VAL A 95 -9.44 -9.66 5.70
N ALA A 96 -10.60 -9.14 5.28
CA ALA A 96 -11.57 -9.87 4.47
C ALA A 96 -11.01 -10.28 3.10
N HIS A 97 -10.17 -9.43 2.49
CA HIS A 97 -9.45 -9.75 1.25
C HIS A 97 -8.33 -10.79 1.46
N GLY A 98 -7.90 -11.02 2.70
CA GLY A 98 -6.77 -11.88 3.03
C GLY A 98 -5.41 -11.20 2.87
N ALA A 99 -5.36 -9.88 2.64
CA ALA A 99 -4.11 -9.11 2.58
C ALA A 99 -3.47 -8.91 3.96
N ALA A 100 -4.29 -8.88 5.02
CA ALA A 100 -3.83 -8.53 6.36
C ALA A 100 -4.30 -9.49 7.46
N ARG A 101 -3.52 -9.55 8.55
CA ARG A 101 -3.85 -10.19 9.82
C ARG A 101 -3.43 -9.27 10.98
N TRP A 102 -4.09 -9.37 12.13
CA TRP A 102 -3.62 -8.67 13.32
C TRP A 102 -2.32 -9.30 13.82
N PHE A 103 -1.34 -8.47 14.18
CA PHE A 103 -0.05 -8.94 14.65
C PHE A 103 -0.18 -9.57 16.05
N GLY A 104 -0.04 -10.90 16.11
CA GLY A 104 -0.11 -11.68 17.36
C GLY A 104 1.25 -11.95 18.02
N GLY A 105 2.32 -11.27 17.59
CA GLY A 105 3.68 -11.47 18.09
C GLY A 105 4.51 -12.53 17.33
N THR A 106 3.90 -13.23 16.38
CA THR A 106 4.59 -14.17 15.47
C THR A 106 4.46 -13.68 14.04
N LEU A 107 5.56 -13.77 13.28
CA LEU A 107 5.55 -13.48 11.86
C LEU A 107 5.16 -14.72 11.08
N GLU A 108 4.18 -14.54 10.21
CA GLU A 108 3.72 -15.54 9.24
C GLU A 108 3.81 -14.93 7.84
N THR A 109 4.07 -15.79 6.85
CA THR A 109 3.98 -15.44 5.44
C THR A 109 2.80 -16.17 4.81
N TRP A 110 2.15 -15.54 3.84
CA TRP A 110 1.08 -16.13 3.05
C TRP A 110 1.03 -15.46 1.68
N THR A 111 0.08 -15.85 0.83
CA THR A 111 -0.12 -15.24 -0.48
C THR A 111 -1.59 -14.87 -0.64
N TYR A 112 -1.85 -13.79 -1.35
CA TYR A 112 -3.20 -13.34 -1.70
C TYR A 112 -3.14 -12.62 -3.06
N PRO A 113 -4.25 -12.50 -3.80
CA PRO A 113 -4.30 -11.72 -5.02
C PRO A 113 -4.01 -10.24 -4.71
N PRO A 114 -2.98 -9.61 -5.28
CA PRO A 114 -2.66 -8.21 -4.99
C PRO A 114 -3.85 -7.28 -5.26
N LEU A 115 -4.07 -6.29 -4.37
CA LEU A 115 -5.15 -5.33 -4.51
C LEU A 115 -4.81 -4.30 -5.59
N ARG A 116 -5.27 -4.52 -6.82
CA ARG A 116 -5.12 -3.57 -7.94
C ARG A 116 -6.33 -2.64 -8.08
N GLU A 117 -6.71 -2.00 -6.97
CA GLU A 117 -7.97 -1.26 -6.86
C GLU A 117 -8.05 -0.04 -7.79
N ALA A 118 -6.96 0.71 -7.95
CA ALA A 118 -6.86 1.80 -8.92
C ALA A 118 -7.09 1.33 -10.37
N ASP A 119 -6.51 0.20 -10.76
CA ASP A 119 -6.72 -0.37 -12.10
C ASP A 119 -8.18 -0.78 -12.28
N ARG A 120 -8.74 -1.50 -11.28
CA ARG A 120 -10.14 -1.92 -11.27
C ARG A 120 -11.11 -0.74 -11.38
N VAL A 121 -10.83 0.35 -10.67
CA VAL A 121 -11.65 1.57 -10.70
C VAL A 121 -11.49 2.28 -12.05
N ALA A 122 -10.28 2.34 -12.60
CA ALA A 122 -10.05 2.91 -13.93
C ALA A 122 -10.84 2.14 -15.00
N ASP A 123 -10.79 0.80 -14.97
CA ASP A 123 -11.55 -0.06 -15.88
C ASP A 123 -13.06 0.18 -15.75
N ALA A 124 -13.58 0.27 -14.51
CA ALA A 124 -14.99 0.55 -14.26
C ALA A 124 -15.42 1.95 -14.71
N ILE A 125 -14.53 2.94 -14.63
CA ILE A 125 -14.79 4.28 -15.17
C ILE A 125 -14.87 4.24 -16.69
N VAL A 126 -13.92 3.55 -17.35
CA VAL A 126 -13.89 3.40 -18.80
C VAL A 126 -15.15 2.71 -19.32
N GLU A 127 -15.56 1.61 -18.68
CA GLU A 127 -16.79 0.89 -19.01
C GLU A 127 -18.01 1.83 -18.97
N LYS A 128 -18.18 2.56 -17.86
CA LYS A 128 -19.30 3.52 -17.69
C LYS A 128 -19.25 4.68 -18.67
N LEU A 129 -18.06 5.12 -19.07
CA LEU A 129 -17.91 6.16 -20.09
C LEU A 129 -18.33 5.64 -21.47
N LEU A 130 -17.97 4.41 -21.83
CA LEU A 130 -18.36 3.80 -23.11
C LEU A 130 -19.87 3.52 -23.18
N GLU A 131 -20.50 3.11 -22.06
CA GLU A 131 -21.96 2.97 -21.98
C GLU A 131 -22.68 4.31 -22.20
N ARG A 132 -22.17 5.38 -21.59
CA ARG A 132 -22.78 6.71 -21.67
C ARG A 132 -22.48 7.43 -22.99
N PHE A 133 -21.30 7.20 -23.55
CA PHE A 133 -20.80 7.80 -24.78
C PHE A 133 -20.23 6.69 -25.66
N PRO A 134 -21.09 5.95 -26.38
CA PRO A 134 -20.64 4.91 -27.30
C PRO A 134 -19.63 5.48 -28.27
N GLN A 135 -18.58 4.71 -28.56
CA GLN A 135 -17.62 5.11 -29.59
C GLN A 135 -18.38 5.29 -30.92
N PRO A 136 -18.15 6.39 -31.64
CA PRO A 136 -18.75 6.57 -32.95
C PRO A 136 -18.28 5.46 -33.90
N ASP A 137 -19.12 5.10 -34.86
CA ASP A 137 -18.76 4.11 -35.87
C ASP A 137 -17.61 4.64 -36.73
N MET A 138 -16.46 3.96 -36.66
CA MET A 138 -15.24 4.30 -37.39
C MET A 138 -15.13 3.53 -38.73
N SER A 139 -16.22 2.92 -39.22
CA SER A 139 -16.22 2.08 -40.43
C SER A 139 -16.16 2.84 -41.77
N GLY A 140 -16.12 4.18 -41.75
CA GLY A 140 -15.95 5.00 -42.95
C GLY A 140 -14.48 5.14 -43.40
N ASP A 141 -14.25 5.27 -44.72
CA ASP A 141 -12.93 5.49 -45.33
C ASP A 141 -12.27 6.84 -44.94
N ASP A 142 -13.01 7.74 -44.31
CA ASP A 142 -12.50 9.01 -43.79
C ASP A 142 -11.88 8.83 -42.41
N LYS A 143 -10.56 8.97 -42.36
CA LYS A 143 -9.74 8.74 -41.15
C LYS A 143 -10.03 9.67 -39.97
N VAL A 144 -10.93 10.65 -40.10
CA VAL A 144 -11.36 11.55 -39.03
C VAL A 144 -12.80 12.01 -39.31
N ALA A 145 -13.79 11.46 -38.61
CA ALA A 145 -15.11 12.07 -38.48
C ALA A 145 -15.11 12.96 -37.21
N PRO A 146 -15.46 14.26 -37.29
CA PRO A 146 -15.58 15.09 -36.09
C PRO A 146 -16.73 14.56 -35.22
N PRO A 147 -16.60 14.60 -33.88
CA PRO A 147 -17.68 14.21 -32.99
C PRO A 147 -18.94 15.06 -33.20
N ASP A 148 -20.11 14.45 -33.07
CA ASP A 148 -21.43 15.09 -33.33
C ASP A 148 -21.71 16.35 -32.49
N TRP A 149 -20.98 16.55 -31.38
CA TRP A 149 -21.08 17.74 -30.51
C TRP A 149 -20.22 18.93 -30.98
N MET A 150 -19.49 18.79 -32.10
CA MET A 150 -18.74 19.88 -32.75
C MET A 150 -19.49 20.51 -33.95
N SER A 151 -20.72 20.08 -34.23
CA SER A 151 -21.62 20.64 -35.27
C SER A 151 -22.78 21.41 -34.65
#